data_AF-A0A509L305-F1
#
_entry.id   AF-A0A509L305-F1
#
_cell.length_a   1.000
_cell.length_b   1.000
_cell.length_c   1.000
_cell.angle_alpha   90.00
_cell.angle_beta   90.00
_cell.angle_gamma   90.00
#
_symmetry.space_group_name_H-M   'P 1'
#
loop_
_entity.id
_entity.type
_entity.pdbx_description
1 polymer ?
#
loop_
_entity_poly.entity_id
_entity_poly.type
_entity_poly.pdbx_seq_one_letter_code
_entity_poly.pdbx_strand_id
1 'polypeptide(L)'
;HHRGKTRLEHVREVAYLSFQWGRRLSLDCNAIVRGALLHDLFYYDWLHEGPRFHGFRHHNIALKNARKVTYLSKKEEDIIKKHMWPLTVVPPFYMESLIVSVIDTFCSARDYIDFKGHKRTEKPIAVVDNSVSGEERV
;
A
#
# COMPACT_ATOMS: atom_id res chain seq x y z
N HIS A 1 -13.85 7.60 13.56
CA HIS A 1 -12.49 7.77 13.01
C HIS A 1 -12.23 6.68 11.98
N HIS A 2 -12.36 6.98 10.69
CA HIS A 2 -12.10 6.06 9.59
C HIS A 2 -10.58 5.78 9.50
N ARG A 3 -10.08 4.78 10.24
CA ARG A 3 -8.68 4.35 10.13
C ARG A 3 -8.55 3.29 9.05
N GLY A 4 -8.77 3.69 7.80
CA GLY A 4 -8.17 2.97 6.68
C GLY A 4 -6.65 3.11 6.81
N LYS A 5 -5.93 2.00 6.74
CA LYS A 5 -4.47 1.98 6.83
C LYS A 5 -3.88 2.99 5.85
N THR A 6 -3.03 3.88 6.34
CA THR A 6 -2.46 4.94 5.50
C THR A 6 -1.34 4.37 4.62
N ARG A 7 -1.09 4.99 3.47
CA ARG A 7 0.05 4.62 2.59
C ARG A 7 1.37 4.61 3.36
N LEU A 8 1.56 5.54 4.28
CA LEU A 8 2.75 5.61 5.13
C LEU A 8 2.91 4.36 6.02
N GLU A 9 1.82 3.89 6.64
CA GLU A 9 1.85 2.68 7.46
C GLU A 9 2.16 1.44 6.62
N HIS A 10 1.57 1.35 5.42
CA HIS A 10 1.85 0.28 4.48
C HIS A 10 3.33 0.26 4.07
N VAL A 11 3.86 1.37 3.57
CA VAL A 11 5.26 1.51 3.14
C VAL A 11 6.24 1.23 4.29
N ARG A 12 5.92 1.70 5.51
CA ARG A 12 6.74 1.43 6.70
C ARG A 12 6.78 -0.05 7.04
N GLU A 13 5.65 -0.75 6.95
CA GLU A 13 5.58 -2.17 7.23
C GLU A 13 6.34 -2.99 6.20
N VAL A 14 6.17 -2.68 4.91
CA VAL A 14 6.92 -3.31 3.83
C VAL A 14 8.42 -3.15 4.05
N ALA A 15 8.88 -1.92 4.34
CA ALA A 15 10.29 -1.67 4.62
C ALA A 15 10.82 -2.47 5.82
N TYR A 16 10.04 -2.56 6.90
CA TYR A 16 10.43 -3.31 8.09
C TYR A 16 10.53 -4.82 7.85
N LEU A 17 9.51 -5.41 7.23
CA LEU A 17 9.48 -6.84 6.94
C LEU A 17 10.56 -7.21 5.91
N SER A 18 10.70 -6.44 4.84
CA SER A 18 11.75 -6.65 3.84
C SER A 18 13.14 -6.54 4.46
N PHE A 19 13.36 -5.63 5.41
CA PHE A 19 14.62 -5.55 6.16
C PHE A 19 14.93 -6.81 6.95
N GLN A 20 13.94 -7.39 7.65
CA GLN A 20 14.13 -8.62 8.41
C GLN A 20 14.53 -9.79 7.49
N TRP A 21 13.86 -9.92 6.34
CA TRP A 21 14.19 -10.93 5.33
C TRP A 21 15.54 -10.68 4.67
N GLY A 22 15.85 -9.42 4.33
CA GLY A 22 17.13 -9.01 3.80
C GLY A 22 18.28 -9.35 4.74
N ARG A 23 18.10 -9.11 6.05
CA ARG A 23 19.07 -9.49 7.09
C ARG A 23 19.24 -11.00 7.19
N ARG A 24 18.14 -11.76 7.14
CA ARG A 24 18.17 -13.24 7.19
C ARG A 24 18.98 -13.82 6.03
N LEU A 25 18.87 -13.20 4.86
CA LEU A 25 19.50 -13.64 3.62
C LEU A 25 20.85 -12.97 3.35
N SER A 26 21.37 -12.17 4.29
CA SER A 26 22.63 -11.41 4.16
C SER A 26 22.70 -10.55 2.90
N LEU A 27 21.56 -9.94 2.52
CA LEU A 27 21.45 -9.04 1.39
C LEU A 27 21.69 -7.59 1.79
N ASP A 28 21.73 -6.70 0.79
CA ASP A 28 21.89 -5.27 0.99
C ASP A 28 20.65 -4.65 1.64
N CYS A 29 20.65 -4.64 2.97
CA CYS A 29 19.56 -4.14 3.77
C CYS A 29 19.33 -2.63 3.58
N ASN A 30 20.37 -1.86 3.25
CA ASN A 30 20.23 -0.44 2.99
C ASN A 30 19.46 -0.19 1.70
N ALA A 31 19.84 -0.90 0.62
CA ALA A 31 19.11 -0.84 -0.64
C ALA A 31 17.66 -1.29 -0.50
N ILE A 32 17.41 -2.37 0.27
CA ILE A 32 16.06 -2.87 0.56
C ILE A 32 15.21 -1.80 1.26
N VAL A 33 15.68 -1.25 2.37
CA VAL A 33 14.89 -0.28 3.16
C VAL A 33 14.64 0.99 2.35
N ARG A 34 15.67 1.53 1.69
CA ARG A 34 15.55 2.74 0.88
C ARG A 34 14.62 2.53 -0.31
N GLY A 35 14.78 1.43 -1.05
CA GLY A 35 13.89 1.07 -2.16
C GLY A 35 12.45 0.86 -1.70
N ALA A 36 12.24 0.12 -0.59
CA ALA A 36 10.92 -0.11 -0.03
C ALA A 36 10.25 1.16 0.50
N LEU A 37 10.98 2.14 1.03
CA LEU A 37 10.37 3.41 1.44
C LEU A 37 9.96 4.28 0.25
N LEU A 38 10.60 4.10 -0.91
CA LEU A 38 10.44 4.95 -2.10
C LEU A 38 9.58 4.32 -3.20
N HIS A 39 9.25 3.03 -3.10
CA HIS A 39 8.54 2.30 -4.15
C HIS A 39 7.19 2.94 -4.49
N ASP A 40 6.53 3.51 -3.48
CA ASP A 40 5.18 4.10 -3.57
C ASP A 40 5.19 5.65 -3.48
N LEU A 41 6.31 6.28 -3.86
CA LEU A 41 6.49 7.72 -3.73
C LEU A 41 5.74 8.51 -4.83
N PHE A 42 4.47 8.86 -4.57
CA PHE A 42 3.69 9.76 -5.42
C PHE A 42 2.82 10.73 -4.61
N TYR A 43 2.71 11.97 -5.13
CA TYR A 43 2.11 13.10 -4.40
C TYR A 43 0.61 13.32 -4.65
N TYR A 44 0.00 12.56 -5.57
CA TYR A 44 -1.41 12.72 -5.93
C TYR A 44 -2.28 11.65 -5.30
N ASP A 45 -3.57 11.92 -5.17
CA ASP A 45 -4.55 10.97 -4.65
C ASP A 45 -5.11 10.12 -5.80
N TRP A 46 -4.76 8.83 -5.83
CA TRP A 46 -5.09 7.95 -6.96
C TRP A 46 -6.58 7.63 -7.05
N LEU A 47 -7.33 7.80 -5.95
CA LEU A 47 -8.76 7.50 -5.87
C LEU A 47 -9.63 8.58 -6.54
N HIS A 48 -9.17 9.84 -6.53
CA HIS A 48 -9.95 11.00 -7.00
C HIS A 48 -9.37 11.65 -8.26
N GLU A 49 -8.04 11.64 -8.43
CA GLU A 49 -7.37 12.45 -9.47
C GLU A 49 -6.28 11.66 -10.25
N GLY A 50 -6.24 10.34 -10.08
CA GLY A 50 -5.20 9.50 -10.67
C GLY A 50 -5.37 9.28 -12.19
N PRO A 51 -4.27 9.16 -12.95
CA PRO A 51 -4.32 8.76 -14.35
C PRO A 51 -4.93 7.35 -14.50
N ARG A 52 -5.72 7.12 -15.56
CA ARG A 52 -6.19 5.77 -15.94
C ARG A 52 -4.98 4.81 -16.02
N PHE A 53 -5.14 3.60 -15.47
CA PHE A 53 -4.07 2.59 -15.31
C PHE A 53 -2.95 2.98 -14.32
N HIS A 54 -3.29 3.59 -13.18
CA HIS A 54 -2.34 3.93 -12.11
C HIS A 54 -1.41 2.75 -11.75
N GLY A 55 -1.94 1.53 -11.60
CA GLY A 55 -1.17 0.32 -11.32
C GLY A 55 -0.03 0.01 -12.31
N PHE A 56 -0.13 0.45 -13.57
CA PHE A 56 0.90 0.25 -14.61
C PHE A 56 1.80 1.47 -14.84
N ARG A 57 1.53 2.59 -14.16
CA ARG A 57 2.26 3.86 -14.36
C ARG A 57 2.93 4.36 -13.09
N HIS A 58 2.39 4.06 -11.92
CA HIS A 58 2.88 4.60 -10.65
C HIS A 58 4.32 4.16 -10.38
N HIS A 59 4.73 2.93 -10.68
CA HIS A 59 6.13 2.51 -10.54
C HIS A 59 7.11 3.39 -11.33
N ASN A 60 6.72 3.86 -12.53
CA ASN A 60 7.53 4.82 -13.29
C ASN A 60 7.50 6.24 -12.69
N ILE A 61 6.37 6.64 -12.09
CA ILE A 61 6.22 7.95 -11.45
C ILE A 61 7.01 7.98 -10.14
N ALA A 62 6.91 6.93 -9.32
CA ALA A 62 7.67 6.74 -8.10
C ALA A 62 9.17 6.76 -8.38
N LEU A 63 9.62 6.06 -9.42
CA LEU A 63 11.04 6.12 -9.83
C LEU A 63 11.48 7.55 -10.19
N LYS A 64 10.67 8.28 -10.95
CA LYS A 64 10.96 9.68 -11.32
C LYS A 64 10.99 10.60 -10.09
N ASN A 65 10.09 10.40 -9.13
CA ASN A 65 10.05 11.20 -7.90
C ASN A 65 11.22 10.85 -6.99
N ALA A 66 11.52 9.56 -6.81
CA ALA A 66 12.63 9.09 -5.98
C ALA A 66 13.97 9.63 -6.49
N ARG A 67 14.19 9.63 -7.82
CA ARG A 67 15.40 10.24 -8.44
C ARG A 67 15.53 11.75 -8.20
N LYS A 68 14.42 12.46 -7.97
CA LYS A 68 14.45 13.90 -7.65
C LYS A 68 14.77 14.15 -6.18
N VAL A 69 14.41 13.22 -5.30
CA VAL A 69 14.58 13.36 -3.85
C VAL A 69 15.96 12.88 -3.39
N THR A 70 16.48 11.80 -3.99
CA THR A 70 17.75 11.20 -3.56
C THR A 70 18.47 10.52 -4.73
N TYR A 71 19.78 10.31 -4.56
CA TYR A 71 20.54 9.46 -5.47
C TYR A 71 20.15 8.00 -5.25
N LEU A 72 19.86 7.30 -6.35
CA LEU A 72 19.46 5.89 -6.34
C LEU A 72 20.56 5.02 -6.96
N SER A 73 20.85 3.92 -6.28
CA SER A 73 21.63 2.81 -6.80
C SER A 73 20.80 1.97 -7.78
N LYS A 74 21.48 1.19 -8.64
CA LYS A 74 20.82 0.30 -9.60
C LYS A 74 19.85 -0.70 -8.93
N LYS A 75 20.14 -1.11 -7.70
CA LYS A 75 19.26 -2.00 -6.92
C LYS A 75 17.98 -1.29 -6.50
N GLU A 76 18.09 -0.10 -5.92
CA GLU A 76 16.93 0.70 -5.50
C GLU A 76 16.03 1.07 -6.68
N GLU A 77 16.63 1.41 -7.82
CA GLU A 77 15.86 1.67 -9.04
C GLU A 77 15.08 0.44 -9.52
N ASP A 78 15.69 -0.76 -9.45
CA ASP A 78 15.02 -2.01 -9.81
C ASP A 78 13.89 -2.34 -8.84
N ILE A 79 14.10 -2.14 -7.52
CA ILE A 79 13.06 -2.27 -6.48
C ILE A 79 11.86 -1.38 -6.84
N ILE A 80 12.09 -0.08 -7.02
CA ILE A 80 11.01 0.89 -7.28
C ILE A 80 10.33 0.62 -8.62
N LYS A 81 11.06 0.16 -9.64
CA LYS A 81 10.48 -0.07 -10.96
C LYS A 81 9.65 -1.35 -11.03
N LYS A 82 9.96 -2.36 -10.21
CA LYS A 82 9.41 -3.73 -10.33
C LYS A 82 8.68 -4.24 -9.09
N HIS A 83 8.50 -3.42 -8.06
CA HIS A 83 7.76 -3.80 -6.83
C HIS A 83 6.36 -4.36 -7.12
N MET A 84 5.75 -3.96 -8.23
CA MET A 84 4.45 -4.48 -8.68
C MET A 84 4.48 -5.91 -9.21
N TRP A 85 5.60 -6.63 -9.19
CA TRP A 85 5.64 -8.05 -9.54
C TRP A 85 4.92 -8.86 -8.44
N PRO A 86 3.89 -9.69 -8.75
CA PRO A 86 3.66 -10.40 -10.01
C PRO A 86 2.67 -9.74 -11.00
N LEU A 87 2.13 -8.56 -10.70
CA LEU A 87 1.24 -7.82 -11.61
C LEU A 87 1.97 -7.28 -12.85
N THR A 88 3.25 -6.92 -12.71
CA THR A 88 4.13 -6.56 -13.84
C THR A 88 4.80 -7.78 -14.45
N VAL A 89 4.75 -7.92 -15.78
CA VAL A 89 5.32 -9.05 -16.54
C VAL A 89 6.84 -9.20 -16.35
N VAL A 90 7.54 -8.11 -16.03
CA VAL A 90 9.01 -8.12 -15.91
C VAL A 90 9.42 -8.52 -14.49
N PRO A 91 10.15 -9.64 -14.30
CA PRO A 91 10.58 -10.07 -12.98
C PRO A 91 11.70 -9.18 -12.39
N PRO A 92 11.74 -9.05 -11.05
CA PRO A 92 12.84 -8.40 -10.34
C PRO A 92 14.17 -9.07 -10.68
N PHE A 93 15.21 -8.26 -10.93
CA PHE A 93 16.53 -8.79 -11.30
C PHE A 93 17.38 -9.09 -10.06
N TYR A 94 17.21 -8.27 -9.02
CA TYR A 94 17.91 -8.43 -7.75
C TYR A 94 17.06 -9.19 -6.72
N MET A 95 17.71 -9.96 -5.85
CA MET A 95 17.02 -10.66 -4.77
C MET A 95 16.36 -9.68 -3.80
N GLU A 96 17.00 -8.54 -3.57
CA GLU A 96 16.45 -7.42 -2.80
C GLU A 96 15.12 -6.94 -3.38
N SER A 97 15.04 -6.76 -4.71
CA SER A 97 13.81 -6.39 -5.42
C SER A 97 12.74 -7.46 -5.30
N LEU A 98 13.11 -8.73 -5.37
CA LEU A 98 12.15 -9.83 -5.22
C LEU A 98 11.53 -9.87 -3.82
N ILE A 99 12.33 -9.70 -2.78
CA ILE A 99 11.83 -9.65 -1.40
C ILE A 99 10.87 -8.48 -1.22
N VAL A 100 11.24 -7.28 -1.68
CA VAL A 100 10.36 -6.12 -1.55
C VAL A 100 9.04 -6.35 -2.28
N SER A 101 9.07 -6.87 -3.52
CA SER A 101 7.85 -7.13 -4.31
C SER A 101 6.91 -8.15 -3.64
N VAL A 102 7.47 -9.23 -3.08
CA VAL A 102 6.69 -10.27 -2.39
C VAL A 102 6.06 -9.73 -1.11
N ILE A 103 6.83 -8.99 -0.30
CA ILE A 103 6.35 -8.41 0.95
C ILE A 103 5.30 -7.33 0.67
N ASP A 104 5.52 -6.49 -0.34
CA ASP A 104 4.55 -5.48 -0.79
C ASP A 104 3.22 -6.12 -1.20
N THR A 105 3.28 -7.14 -2.06
CA THR A 105 2.10 -7.90 -2.48
C THR A 105 1.38 -8.54 -1.27
N PHE A 106 2.13 -9.10 -0.32
CA PHE A 106 1.57 -9.69 0.89
C PHE A 106 0.87 -8.66 1.78
N CYS A 107 1.52 -7.53 2.05
CA CYS A 107 0.95 -6.43 2.82
C CYS A 107 -0.31 -5.89 2.14
N SER A 108 -0.25 -5.65 0.83
CA SER A 108 -1.37 -5.16 0.03
C SER A 108 -2.55 -6.14 0.04
N ALA A 109 -2.30 -7.44 -0.11
CA ALA A 109 -3.33 -8.46 -0.02
C ALA A 109 -3.97 -8.54 1.37
N ARG A 110 -3.15 -8.46 2.43
CA ARG A 110 -3.62 -8.50 3.81
C ARG A 110 -4.47 -7.27 4.14
N ASP A 111 -4.04 -6.09 3.72
CA ASP A 111 -4.76 -4.82 3.91
C ASP A 111 -6.10 -4.84 3.16
N TYR A 112 -6.13 -5.43 1.96
CA TYR A 112 -7.36 -5.61 1.19
C TYR A 112 -8.35 -6.60 1.84
N ILE A 113 -7.85 -7.69 2.44
CA ILE A 113 -8.68 -8.68 3.16
C ILE A 113 -9.26 -8.05 4.43
N ASP A 114 -8.46 -7.32 5.20
CA ASP A 114 -8.88 -6.66 6.45
C ASP A 114 -9.97 -5.61 6.18
N PHE A 115 -9.83 -4.84 5.08
CA PHE A 115 -10.86 -3.92 4.60
C PHE A 115 -12.20 -4.61 4.29
N LYS A 116 -12.19 -5.83 3.75
CA LYS A 116 -13.42 -6.63 3.55
C LYS A 116 -14.01 -7.15 4.86
N GLY A 117 -13.18 -7.44 5.87
CA GLY A 117 -13.61 -7.84 7.21
C GLY A 117 -14.39 -6.73 7.92
N HIS A 118 -13.91 -5.49 7.82
CA HIS A 118 -14.56 -4.33 8.44
C HIS A 118 -15.86 -3.90 7.77
N LYS A 119 -16.05 -4.16 6.47
CA LYS A 119 -17.35 -3.91 5.80
C LYS A 119 -18.48 -4.83 6.26
N ARG A 120 -18.20 -5.88 7.04
CA ARG A 120 -19.22 -6.80 7.57
C ARG A 120 -19.80 -6.37 8.93
N THR A 121 -19.27 -5.32 9.57
CA THR A 121 -19.67 -4.89 10.92
C THR A 121 -20.35 -3.52 10.97
N GLU A 122 -20.96 -3.07 9.88
CA GLU A 122 -21.99 -2.03 9.93
C GLU A 122 -23.35 -2.68 9.73
N LYS A 123 -23.86 -3.35 10.79
CA LYS A 123 -25.30 -3.68 10.86
C LYS A 123 -26.06 -2.35 10.91
N PRO A 124 -27.09 -2.14 10.07
CA PRO A 124 -27.98 -0.99 10.26
C PRO A 124 -28.67 -1.17 11.61
N ILE A 125 -28.48 -0.21 12.51
CA ILE A 125 -29.25 -0.12 13.75
C ILE A 125 -30.67 0.28 13.30
N ALA A 126 -31.61 -0.66 13.40
CA ALA A 126 -33.02 -0.36 13.22
C ALA A 126 -33.44 0.61 14.33
N VAL A 127 -33.75 1.84 13.95
CA VAL A 127 -34.39 2.82 14.83
C VAL A 127 -35.77 2.27 15.15
N VAL A 128 -35.97 1.83 16.40
CA VAL A 128 -37.28 1.49 16.95
C VAL A 128 -37.98 2.81 17.23
N ASP A 129 -39.01 3.10 16.44
CA ASP A 129 -39.88 4.26 16.62
C ASP A 129 -40.77 4.02 17.86
N ASN A 130 -40.48 4.74 18.93
CA ASN A 130 -41.30 4.77 20.14
C ASN A 130 -41.94 6.17 20.22
N SER A 131 -43.15 6.30 19.69
CA SER A 131 -44.03 7.43 19.97
C SER A 131 -45.41 6.91 20.37
N VAL A 132 -45.65 6.88 21.69
CA VAL A 132 -46.96 6.75 22.33
C VAL A 132 -47.32 8.10 22.96
N SER A 133 -48.63 8.32 23.08
CA SER A 133 -49.39 9.47 23.62
C SER A 133 -49.73 10.52 22.55
N GLY A 134 -50.97 10.94 22.35
CA GLY A 134 -52.23 10.73 23.08
C GLY A 134 -53.07 12.00 22.92
N GLU A 135 -54.36 11.83 22.62
CA GLU A 135 -55.47 12.77 22.93
C GLU A 135 -55.64 14.06 22.10
N GLU A 136 -56.74 14.17 21.35
CA GLU A 136 -57.79 15.18 21.63
C GLU A 136 -59.11 14.92 20.87
N ARG A 137 -60.21 15.24 21.57
CA ARG A 137 -61.61 15.19 21.15
C ARG A 137 -61.93 16.28 20.12
N VAL A 138 -62.88 16.05 19.20
CA VAL A 138 -64.14 16.81 19.00
C VAL A 138 -65.16 15.90 18.33
#